data_AF-A0A963IT59-F1
#
_entry.id   AF-A0A963IT59-F1
#
_cell.length_a   1.000
_cell.length_b   1.000
_cell.length_c   1.000
_cell.angle_alpha   90.00
_cell.angle_beta   90.00
_cell.angle_gamma   90.00
#
_symmetry.space_group_name_H-M   'P 1'
#
loop_
_entity.id
_entity.type
_entity.pdbx_description
1 polymer ?
#
loop_
_entity_poly.entity_id
_entity_poly.type
_entity_poly.pdbx_seq_one_letter_code
_entity_poly.pdbx_strand_id
1 'polypeptide(L)' 'QRHLRIGYNRAARLLEQMEKSGLVGSMQTNGSRELIVPKRDEGA' A
#
# COMPACT_ATOMS: atom_id res chain seq x y z
N GLN A 1 4.62 -1.08 7.54
CA GLN A 1 5.13 -1.80 8.73
C GLN A 1 5.32 -0.85 9.91
N ARG A 2 6.31 0.06 9.88
CA ARG A 2 6.62 0.97 10.99
C ARG A 2 5.46 1.91 11.37
N HIS A 3 4.84 2.58 10.38
CA HIS A 3 3.72 3.51 10.64
C HIS A 3 2.54 2.86 11.36
N LEU A 4 2.21 1.61 11.01
CA LEU A 4 1.10 0.86 11.61
C LEU A 4 1.55 -0.06 12.75
N ARG A 5 2.85 -0.09 13.08
CA ARG A 5 3.46 -1.00 14.07
C ARG A 5 3.07 -2.48 13.89
N ILE A 6 3.11 -2.96 12.65
CA ILE A 6 2.80 -4.35 12.28
C ILE A 6 4.02 -5.09 11.73
N GLY A 7 4.07 -6.40 11.95
CA GLY A 7 5.11 -7.28 11.41
C GLY A 7 5.09 -7.41 9.88
N TYR A 8 6.20 -7.92 9.33
CA TYR A 8 6.45 -8.01 7.88
C TYR A 8 5.34 -8.76 7.13
N ASN A 9 5.02 -9.98 7.55
CA ASN A 9 4.01 -10.83 6.90
C ASN A 9 2.62 -10.17 6.86
N ARG A 10 2.24 -9.44 7.91
CA ARG A 10 0.95 -8.73 7.95
C ARG A 10 0.95 -7.58 6.94
N ALA A 11 2.03 -6.81 6.87
CA ALA A 11 2.12 -5.73 5.90
C ALA A 11 2.15 -6.22 4.45
N ALA A 12 2.81 -7.35 4.18
CA ALA A 12 2.82 -7.95 2.85
C ALA A 12 1.41 -8.33 2.39
N ARG A 13 0.63 -9.01 3.25
CA ARG A 13 -0.77 -9.36 2.98
C ARG A 13 -1.65 -8.13 2.75
N LEU A 14 -1.44 -7.06 3.52
CA LEU A 14 -2.16 -5.80 3.30
C LEU A 14 -1.83 -5.19 1.93
N LEU A 15 -0.54 -5.18 1.54
CA LEU A 15 -0.13 -4.70 0.21
C LEU A 15 -0.79 -5.51 -0.91
N GLU A 16 -0.81 -6.84 -0.81
CA GLU A 16 -1.48 -7.71 -1.79
C GLU A 16 -3.00 -7.44 -1.87
N GLN A 17 -3.65 -7.23 -0.73
CA GLN A 17 -5.07 -6.87 -0.70
C GLN A 17 -5.30 -5.50 -1.34
N MET A 18 -4.45 -4.52 -1.03
CA MET A 18 -4.52 -3.18 -1.61
C MET A 18 -4.34 -3.24 -3.14
N GLU A 19 -3.42 -4.06 -3.64
CA GLU A 19 -3.21 -4.29 -5.07
C GLU A 19 -4.46 -4.91 -5.72
N LYS A 20 -5.02 -5.96 -5.12
CA LYS A 20 -6.26 -6.59 -5.60
C LYS A 20 -7.45 -5.65 -5.62
N SER A 21 -7.51 -4.69 -4.70
CA SER A 21 -8.54 -3.65 -4.68
C SER A 21 -8.25 -2.45 -5.59
N GLY A 22 -7.13 -2.44 -6.32
CA GLY A 22 -6.74 -1.34 -7.21
C GLY A 22 -6.24 -0.09 -6.49
N LEU A 23 -5.88 -0.18 -5.21
CA LEU A 23 -5.39 0.96 -4.42
C LEU A 23 -3.89 1.24 -4.65
N VAL A 24 -3.12 0.19 -4.90
CA VAL A 24 -1.69 0.27 -5.21
C VAL A 24 -1.37 -0.51 -6.48
N GLY A 25 -0.33 -0.07 -7.19
CA GLY A 25 0.20 -0.77 -8.36
C GLY A 25 1.05 -1.98 -8.01
N SER A 26 1.50 -2.65 -9.06
CA SER A 26 2.42 -3.78 -8.97
C SER A 26 3.76 -3.38 -8.35
N MET A 27 4.48 -4.38 -7.84
CA MET A 27 5.81 -4.18 -7.28
C MET A 27 6.81 -3.84 -8.38
N GLN A 28 7.51 -2.73 -8.22
CA GLN A 28 8.61 -2.32 -9.10
C GLN A 28 9.89 -3.10 -8.77
N THR A 29 10.88 -3.05 -9.66
CA THR A 29 12.19 -3.72 -9.49
C THR A 29 12.97 -3.26 -8.26
N ASN A 30 12.71 -2.03 -7.79
CA ASN A 30 13.30 -1.48 -6.56
C ASN A 30 12.51 -1.87 -5.28
N GLY A 31 11.47 -2.70 -5.40
CA GLY A 31 10.61 -3.13 -4.29
C GLY A 31 9.53 -2.12 -3.88
N SER A 32 9.41 -1.00 -4.57
CA SER A 32 8.40 0.04 -4.30
C SER A 32 7.10 -0.25 -5.02
N ARG A 33 6.01 0.37 -4.57
CA ARG A 33 4.70 0.33 -5.23
C ARG A 33 4.13 1.75 -5.30
N GLU A 34 3.47 2.05 -6.40
CA GLU A 34 2.81 3.34 -6.61
C GLU A 34 1.37 3.32 -6.07
N LEU A 35 0.88 4.46 -5.58
CA LEU A 35 -0.50 4.63 -5.13
C LEU A 35 -1.35 5.07 -6.33
N ILE A 36 -2.43 4.34 -6.64
CA ILE A 36 -3.28 4.61 -7.81
C ILE A 36 -4.51 5.46 -7.45
N VAL A 37 -4.85 5.53 -6.16
CA VAL A 37 -5.98 6.35 -5.71
C VAL A 37 -5.59 7.82 -5.55
N PRO A 38 -6.51 8.76 -5.85
CA PRO A 38 -6.30 10.17 -5.53
C PRO A 38 -6.07 10.30 -4.02
N LYS A 39 -5.14 11.17 -3.64
CA LYS A 39 -4.97 11.54 -2.23
C LYS A 39 -6.32 12.07 -1.76
N ARG A 40 -6.85 11.49 -0.68
CA ARG A 40 -7.97 12.10 0.03
C ARG A 40 -7.47 13.47 0.46
N ASP A 41 -8.13 14.54 0.03
CA ASP A 41 -7.90 15.86 0.58
C ASP A 41 -8.20 15.75 2.08
N GLU A 42 -7.15 15.79 2.90
CA GLU A 42 -7.27 15.85 4.35
C GLU A 42 -7.78 17.25 4.72
N GLY A 43 -9.10 17.45 4.63
CA GLY A 43 -9.72 18.74 4.90
C GLY A 43 -11.19 18.83 4.48
N ALA A 44 -12.06 18.09 5.17
CA ALA A 44 -13.48 18.41 5.30
C ALA A 44 -13.98 17.97 6.68
#